data_AF-A0AAW4L186-F1
#
_entry.id   AF-A0AAW4L186-F1
#
_cell.length_a   1.000
_cell.length_b   1.000
_cell.length_c   1.000
_cell.angle_alpha   90.00
_cell.angle_beta   90.00
_cell.angle_gamma   90.00
#
_symmetry.space_group_name_H-M   'P 1'
#
loop_
_entity.id
_entity.type
_entity.pdbx_description
1 polymer ?
#
loop_
_entity_poly.entity_id
_entity_poly.type
_entity_poly.pdbx_seq_one_letter_code
_entity_poly.pdbx_strand_id
1 'polypeptide(L)'
;MRFSFVIIVLVVFLSSLAVAADKNEATKEQADKVAVPVPKPSPNEVMKQGDFARELVQFFGWGGGLAKEPKDRDYLQVLDGRRTFKFEAEKSYNSKTDKVVVRKNELFGAYSGEAWLGGTTTPAKVNLKVFIPLAGDYLVSAMAKGDGQLWKIGDKEYKADSSGALTLTKIASITLQPGELELEVTLPPEGGLDYIVFKAPDFTPLEPLDGWRFSEPLTKGTVAFVAASLLGLEEKLPADDKVKPISIIVSEMQGLPTSLKLSDIRYYGKFSAKHWVSSGNMSAELDIPFTLPQSGVYDLKLRCMGKPFTGTIDGNPVKIDATSSLNWADLGLQRLSDGKHNLRVKIPAYGGIDALEIQAKKSSPETYMSLAGITGDPRAAVTYAEMQGFLTQFQKSFAGRK
;
A
#
# COMPACT_ATOMS: atom_id res chain seq x y z
N MET A 1 -20.48 -57.99 -30.13
CA MET A 1 -19.09 -58.29 -29.70
C MET A 1 -18.94 -57.84 -28.26
N ARG A 2 -18.47 -58.76 -27.40
CA ARG A 2 -18.10 -58.60 -25.98
C ARG A 2 -16.85 -57.71 -25.89
N PHE A 3 -16.64 -56.87 -24.87
CA PHE A 3 -16.19 -57.11 -23.48
C PHE A 3 -16.67 -55.91 -22.62
N SER A 4 -17.33 -56.01 -21.46
CA SER A 4 -16.99 -56.63 -20.17
C SER A 4 -15.72 -56.10 -19.51
N PHE A 5 -15.87 -55.15 -18.57
CA PHE A 5 -15.19 -55.21 -17.27
C PHE A 5 -16.11 -54.64 -16.17
N VAL A 6 -16.24 -55.45 -15.13
CA VAL A 6 -16.98 -55.26 -13.88
C VAL A 6 -15.94 -54.95 -12.81
N ILE A 7 -16.16 -53.96 -11.93
CA ILE A 7 -15.83 -54.07 -10.49
C ILE A 7 -16.91 -53.34 -9.67
N ILE A 8 -17.50 -54.12 -8.77
CA ILE A 8 -18.42 -53.80 -7.68
C ILE A 8 -17.56 -53.47 -6.45
N VAL A 9 -17.91 -52.46 -5.62
CA VAL A 9 -18.06 -52.59 -4.15
C VAL A 9 -18.98 -51.48 -3.64
N LEU A 10 -19.97 -51.92 -2.88
CA LEU A 10 -21.00 -51.20 -2.14
C LEU A 10 -20.74 -51.48 -0.66
N VAL A 11 -20.62 -50.47 0.21
CA VAL A 11 -20.91 -50.61 1.65
C VAL A 11 -21.47 -49.30 2.22
N VAL A 12 -22.63 -49.46 2.84
CA VAL A 12 -23.52 -48.53 3.53
C VAL A 12 -23.03 -48.31 4.97
N PHE A 13 -23.20 -47.11 5.54
CA PHE A 13 -23.64 -46.95 6.93
C PHE A 13 -24.37 -45.61 7.12
N LEU A 14 -25.70 -45.70 7.21
CA LEU A 14 -26.57 -44.78 7.95
C LEU A 14 -26.44 -45.12 9.44
N SER A 15 -26.38 -44.12 10.32
CA SER A 15 -26.99 -44.12 11.67
C SER A 15 -26.78 -42.78 12.39
N SER A 16 -27.89 -42.09 12.63
CA SER A 16 -28.27 -41.37 13.87
C SER A 16 -27.24 -40.53 14.65
N LEU A 17 -27.59 -39.25 14.90
CA LEU A 17 -27.78 -38.76 16.27
C LEU A 17 -28.54 -37.43 16.29
N ALA A 18 -29.61 -37.43 17.09
CA ALA A 18 -30.42 -36.29 17.46
C ALA A 18 -30.01 -35.82 18.86
N VAL A 19 -30.08 -34.50 19.08
CA VAL A 19 -30.34 -33.77 20.34
C VAL A 19 -29.44 -34.06 21.55
N ALA A 20 -28.66 -33.05 21.94
CA ALA A 20 -28.51 -32.66 23.34
C ALA A 20 -28.06 -31.20 23.44
N ALA A 21 -28.99 -30.35 23.86
CA ALA A 21 -28.67 -29.07 24.49
C ALA A 21 -28.35 -29.35 25.96
N ASP A 22 -27.18 -28.95 26.46
CA ASP A 22 -27.03 -28.39 27.81
C ASP A 22 -25.61 -27.87 28.05
N LYS A 23 -25.52 -26.80 28.85
CA LYS A 23 -24.35 -26.29 29.61
C LYS A 23 -23.18 -25.65 28.84
N ASN A 24 -23.21 -24.33 28.79
CA ASN A 24 -22.00 -23.50 28.75
C ASN A 24 -22.09 -22.36 29.79
N GLU A 25 -22.07 -22.74 31.06
CA GLU A 25 -21.73 -21.86 32.20
C GLU A 25 -20.44 -22.38 32.84
N ALA A 26 -19.31 -21.98 32.27
CA ALA A 26 -17.94 -21.99 32.81
C ALA A 26 -17.07 -21.51 31.63
N THR A 27 -16.23 -20.48 31.66
CA THR A 27 -15.39 -19.94 32.72
C THR A 27 -14.98 -18.56 32.21
N LYS A 28 -15.36 -17.48 32.90
CA LYS A 28 -14.95 -16.09 32.55
C LYS A 28 -13.84 -15.56 33.44
N GLU A 29 -13.10 -16.46 34.08
CA GLU A 29 -12.12 -16.16 35.14
C GLU A 29 -10.69 -16.51 34.70
N GLN A 30 -10.27 -15.97 33.55
CA GLN A 30 -8.88 -16.12 33.09
C GLN A 30 -8.38 -14.95 32.20
N ALA A 31 -8.93 -13.75 32.39
CA ALA A 31 -8.59 -12.58 31.58
C ALA A 31 -7.62 -11.57 32.24
N ASP A 32 -7.10 -11.86 33.44
CA ASP A 32 -6.11 -11.01 34.12
C ASP A 32 -4.82 -11.77 34.47
N LYS A 33 -4.30 -12.56 33.51
CA LYS A 33 -2.86 -12.91 33.57
C LYS A 33 -2.09 -11.64 33.23
N VAL A 34 -1.70 -10.89 34.27
CA VAL A 34 -0.70 -9.83 34.21
C VAL A 34 0.46 -10.35 33.37
N ALA A 35 0.62 -9.80 32.16
CA ALA A 35 1.70 -10.17 31.28
C ALA A 35 3.00 -9.97 32.05
N VAL A 36 3.75 -11.06 32.26
CA VAL A 36 5.07 -11.00 32.88
C VAL A 36 5.87 -10.02 32.03
N PRO A 37 6.39 -8.91 32.59
CA PRO A 37 7.09 -7.92 31.81
C PRO A 37 8.28 -8.59 31.14
N VAL A 38 8.33 -8.52 29.81
CA VAL A 38 9.47 -9.02 29.04
C VAL A 38 10.70 -8.27 29.54
N PRO A 39 11.74 -8.96 30.04
CA PRO A 39 12.93 -8.29 30.55
C PRO A 39 13.53 -7.42 29.44
N LYS A 40 13.86 -6.17 29.79
CA LYS A 40 14.49 -5.26 28.84
C LYS A 40 15.85 -5.84 28.42
N PRO A 41 16.17 -5.86 27.12
CA PRO A 41 17.43 -6.38 26.63
C PRO A 41 18.62 -5.57 27.18
N SER A 42 19.77 -6.23 27.30
CA SER A 42 20.99 -5.58 27.79
C SER A 42 21.51 -4.56 26.76
N PRO A 43 22.08 -3.41 27.15
CA PRO A 43 22.62 -2.43 26.22
C PRO A 43 23.64 -2.99 25.21
N ASN A 44 24.41 -4.02 25.61
CA ASN A 44 25.43 -4.66 24.77
C ASN A 44 24.90 -5.88 23.99
N GLU A 45 23.62 -6.23 24.14
CA GLU A 45 23.00 -7.31 23.39
C GLU A 45 22.81 -6.88 21.92
N VAL A 46 22.99 -7.83 21.00
CA VAL A 46 22.75 -7.60 19.58
C VAL A 46 21.25 -7.43 19.35
N MET A 47 20.87 -6.30 18.76
CA MET A 47 19.50 -6.00 18.42
C MET A 47 19.05 -6.85 17.23
N LYS A 48 17.81 -7.32 17.23
CA LYS A 48 17.21 -7.96 16.06
C LYS A 48 16.50 -6.93 15.18
N GLN A 49 16.31 -7.26 13.90
CA GLN A 49 15.58 -6.35 13.00
C GLN A 49 14.15 -6.09 13.46
N GLY A 50 13.48 -7.09 14.05
CA GLY A 50 12.12 -6.92 14.56
C GLY A 50 12.05 -5.91 15.69
N ASP A 51 13.02 -5.94 16.61
CA ASP A 51 13.10 -4.97 17.70
C ASP A 51 13.39 -3.58 17.14
N PHE A 52 14.23 -3.46 16.10
CA PHE A 52 14.49 -2.18 15.44
C PHE A 52 13.25 -1.59 14.77
N ALA A 53 12.44 -2.39 14.07
CA ALA A 53 11.19 -1.93 13.49
C ALA A 53 10.23 -1.37 14.56
N ARG A 54 10.13 -2.04 15.71
CA ARG A 54 9.30 -1.58 16.85
C ARG A 54 9.83 -0.28 17.45
N GLU A 55 11.12 -0.23 17.73
CA GLU A 55 11.78 0.97 18.27
C GLU A 55 11.65 2.16 17.33
N LEU A 56 11.79 1.97 16.02
CA LEU A 56 11.63 3.04 15.03
C LEU A 56 10.22 3.66 15.09
N VAL A 57 9.19 2.81 15.08
CA VAL A 57 7.79 3.25 15.18
C VAL A 57 7.51 3.97 16.51
N GLN A 58 8.05 3.47 17.62
CA GLN A 58 7.87 4.08 18.94
C GLN A 58 8.62 5.41 19.07
N PHE A 59 9.89 5.45 18.65
CA PHE A 59 10.78 6.60 18.79
C PHE A 59 10.28 7.83 18.02
N PHE A 60 9.69 7.60 16.83
CA PHE A 60 9.08 8.67 16.03
C PHE A 60 7.62 8.99 16.41
N GLY A 61 7.08 8.33 17.43
CA GLY A 61 5.71 8.56 17.90
C GLY A 61 4.63 8.05 16.95
N TRP A 62 4.97 7.15 16.02
CA TRP A 62 4.02 6.57 15.06
C TRP A 62 3.23 5.39 15.64
N GLY A 63 3.56 4.96 16.86
CA GLY A 63 2.83 3.91 17.57
C GLY A 63 1.44 4.31 18.08
N GLY A 64 1.01 5.57 17.91
CA GLY A 64 -0.15 6.16 18.57
C GLY A 64 -1.51 5.49 18.33
N GLY A 65 -1.65 4.58 17.36
CA GLY A 65 -2.84 3.73 17.30
C GLY A 65 -2.58 2.28 16.94
N LEU A 66 -1.35 1.82 17.17
CA LEU A 66 -1.15 0.38 17.30
C LEU A 66 -2.12 -0.19 18.35
N ALA A 67 -2.57 -1.43 18.17
CA ALA A 67 -3.39 -2.11 19.16
C ALA A 67 -2.68 -2.17 20.52
N LYS A 68 -3.43 -2.37 21.61
CA LYS A 68 -2.85 -2.53 22.96
C LYS A 68 -1.76 -3.61 23.03
N GLU A 69 -1.93 -4.67 22.24
CA GLU A 69 -0.97 -5.76 22.07
C GLU A 69 -0.62 -5.90 20.58
N PRO A 70 0.26 -5.04 20.06
CA PRO A 70 0.58 -5.03 18.64
C PRO A 70 1.41 -6.25 18.25
N LYS A 71 1.10 -6.78 17.08
CA LYS A 71 1.86 -7.87 16.43
C LYS A 71 2.88 -7.27 15.48
N ASP A 72 3.90 -8.05 15.12
CA ASP A 72 4.95 -7.64 14.17
C ASP A 72 4.40 -7.04 12.86
N ARG A 73 3.32 -7.63 12.32
CA ARG A 73 2.64 -7.13 11.12
C ARG A 73 2.09 -5.71 11.27
N ASP A 74 1.71 -5.32 12.48
CA ASP A 74 1.08 -4.01 12.74
C ASP A 74 2.15 -2.91 12.64
N TYR A 75 3.39 -3.21 13.07
CA TYR A 75 4.55 -2.34 12.86
C TYR A 75 4.94 -2.25 11.38
N LEU A 76 4.94 -3.38 10.67
CA LEU A 76 5.21 -3.40 9.23
C LEU A 76 4.21 -2.56 8.44
N GLN A 77 2.94 -2.56 8.83
CA GLN A 77 1.92 -1.72 8.18
C GLN A 77 2.22 -0.22 8.33
N VAL A 78 2.83 0.20 9.44
CA VAL A 78 3.29 1.60 9.61
C VAL A 78 4.49 1.90 8.72
N LEU A 79 5.43 0.95 8.62
CA LEU A 79 6.70 1.12 7.90
C LEU A 79 6.60 0.91 6.39
N ASP A 80 5.61 0.17 5.89
CA ASP A 80 5.37 -0.09 4.46
C ASP A 80 5.05 1.19 3.66
N GLY A 81 4.73 2.30 4.34
CA GLY A 81 4.52 3.60 3.68
C GLY A 81 3.22 3.70 2.89
N ARG A 82 2.48 2.59 2.69
CA ARG A 82 1.14 2.58 2.08
C ARG A 82 0.15 3.36 2.94
N ARG A 83 -0.59 4.28 2.32
CA ARG A 83 -1.55 5.17 3.00
C ARG A 83 -2.94 5.11 2.42
N THR A 84 -3.31 3.92 1.94
CA THR A 84 -4.68 3.56 1.59
C THR A 84 -5.21 2.55 2.61
N PHE A 85 -6.16 2.98 3.44
CA PHE A 85 -6.75 2.17 4.50
C PHE A 85 -8.24 1.96 4.23
N LYS A 86 -8.65 0.69 4.18
CA LYS A 86 -10.05 0.28 4.00
C LYS A 86 -10.58 -0.34 5.28
N PHE A 87 -11.74 0.13 5.73
CA PHE A 87 -12.43 -0.38 6.91
C PHE A 87 -13.84 -0.82 6.55
N GLU A 88 -14.12 -2.11 6.73
CA GLU A 88 -15.45 -2.69 6.54
C GLU A 88 -16.38 -2.22 7.68
N ALA A 89 -17.50 -1.59 7.35
CA ALA A 89 -18.33 -0.88 8.32
C ALA A 89 -18.97 -1.86 9.33
N GLU A 90 -19.32 -3.07 8.91
CA GLU A 90 -19.84 -4.15 9.74
C GLU A 90 -18.81 -4.66 10.78
N LYS A 91 -17.53 -4.33 10.62
CA LYS A 91 -16.47 -4.66 11.58
C LYS A 91 -16.08 -3.48 12.49
N SER A 92 -16.42 -2.26 12.07
CA SER A 92 -15.99 -1.03 12.75
C SER A 92 -17.10 -0.35 13.56
N TYR A 93 -18.37 -0.72 13.39
CA TYR A 93 -19.49 -0.09 14.08
C TYR A 93 -19.76 -0.58 15.50
N ASN A 94 -20.46 0.23 16.29
CA ASN A 94 -20.87 -0.15 17.64
C ASN A 94 -22.19 -0.93 17.62
N SER A 95 -22.08 -2.26 17.49
CA SER A 95 -23.22 -3.19 17.46
C SER A 95 -24.14 -3.16 18.69
N LYS A 96 -23.72 -2.54 19.79
CA LYS A 96 -24.55 -2.44 21.01
C LYS A 96 -25.45 -1.21 21.01
N THR A 97 -25.02 -0.10 20.41
CA THR A 97 -25.71 1.19 20.50
C THR A 97 -26.33 1.62 19.18
N ASP A 98 -25.77 1.18 18.07
CA ASP A 98 -26.13 1.68 16.75
C ASP A 98 -27.37 0.95 16.22
N LYS A 99 -28.41 1.72 15.87
CA LYS A 99 -29.69 1.19 15.39
C LYS A 99 -29.69 1.03 13.87
N VAL A 100 -28.94 0.04 13.39
CA VAL A 100 -28.83 -0.30 11.97
C VAL A 100 -29.16 -1.77 11.72
N VAL A 101 -29.41 -2.11 10.45
CA VAL A 101 -29.64 -3.47 9.98
C VAL A 101 -28.40 -3.97 9.27
N VAL A 102 -27.84 -5.09 9.72
CA VAL A 102 -26.73 -5.75 9.01
C VAL A 102 -27.30 -6.57 7.86
N ARG A 103 -26.94 -6.23 6.62
CA ARG A 103 -27.49 -6.83 5.39
C ARG A 103 -26.43 -7.63 4.64
N LYS A 104 -26.84 -8.77 4.06
CA LYS A 104 -25.97 -9.70 3.33
C LYS A 104 -26.44 -9.97 1.89
N ASN A 105 -27.24 -9.07 1.33
CA ASN A 105 -27.77 -9.20 -0.01
C ASN A 105 -27.20 -8.11 -0.92
N GLU A 106 -27.09 -8.43 -2.19
CA GLU A 106 -26.53 -7.57 -3.24
C GLU A 106 -27.63 -6.76 -3.97
N LEU A 107 -28.82 -6.62 -3.37
CA LEU A 107 -29.96 -5.95 -4.02
C LEU A 107 -29.64 -4.51 -4.44
N PHE A 108 -28.72 -3.86 -3.72
CA PHE A 108 -28.30 -2.48 -3.97
C PHE A 108 -26.88 -2.38 -4.53
N GLY A 109 -26.39 -3.44 -5.17
CA GLY A 109 -25.04 -3.53 -5.72
C GLY A 109 -24.15 -4.48 -4.93
N ALA A 110 -22.99 -4.78 -5.51
CA ALA A 110 -21.96 -5.58 -4.85
C ALA A 110 -21.42 -4.84 -3.63
N TYR A 111 -21.23 -5.58 -2.55
CA TYR A 111 -20.63 -5.09 -1.30
C TYR A 111 -19.40 -5.95 -0.98
N SER A 112 -18.56 -5.50 -0.04
CA SER A 112 -17.38 -6.25 0.40
C SER A 112 -17.50 -6.83 1.80
N GLY A 113 -16.54 -7.65 2.20
CA GLY A 113 -16.57 -8.26 3.53
C GLY A 113 -17.72 -9.26 3.66
N GLU A 114 -18.36 -9.27 4.82
CA GLU A 114 -19.42 -10.24 5.14
C GLU A 114 -20.82 -9.66 5.04
N ALA A 115 -20.96 -8.34 5.20
CA ALA A 115 -22.22 -7.63 5.23
C ALA A 115 -21.99 -6.12 5.06
N TRP A 116 -23.08 -5.36 4.90
CA TRP A 116 -23.07 -3.90 4.95
C TRP A 116 -24.13 -3.39 5.93
N LEU A 117 -23.99 -2.14 6.38
CA LEU A 117 -24.92 -1.50 7.31
C LEU A 117 -26.03 -0.78 6.55
N GLY A 118 -27.28 -1.21 6.75
CA GLY A 118 -28.47 -0.54 6.23
C GLY A 118 -29.14 0.31 7.30
N GLY A 119 -29.56 1.52 6.91
CA GLY A 119 -30.48 2.35 7.67
C GLY A 119 -31.86 1.69 7.81
N THR A 120 -32.66 2.24 8.71
CA THR A 120 -34.08 1.87 8.92
C THR A 120 -35.00 2.89 8.22
N THR A 121 -36.30 2.86 8.51
CA THR A 121 -37.27 3.83 7.97
C THR A 121 -37.08 5.26 8.50
N THR A 122 -36.21 5.46 9.50
CA THR A 122 -35.83 6.77 10.05
C THR A 122 -34.32 6.95 9.99
N PRO A 123 -33.79 8.20 10.01
CA PRO A 123 -32.35 8.42 10.03
C PRO A 123 -31.68 7.64 11.17
N ALA A 124 -30.57 6.98 10.87
CA ALA A 124 -29.85 6.11 11.80
C ALA A 124 -28.44 6.63 12.02
N LYS A 125 -28.05 6.81 13.28
CA LYS A 125 -26.68 7.18 13.66
C LYS A 125 -25.82 5.92 13.81
N VAL A 126 -24.65 5.93 13.20
CA VAL A 126 -23.64 4.88 13.22
C VAL A 126 -22.34 5.47 13.76
N ASN A 127 -21.76 4.81 14.76
CA ASN A 127 -20.50 5.21 15.37
C ASN A 127 -19.43 4.20 14.97
N LEU A 128 -18.44 4.65 14.20
CA LEU A 128 -17.39 3.80 13.66
C LEU A 128 -16.07 4.13 14.35
N LYS A 129 -15.28 3.09 14.64
CA LYS A 129 -13.91 3.22 15.14
C LYS A 129 -12.93 2.65 14.13
N VAL A 130 -11.99 3.48 13.67
CA VAL A 130 -10.96 3.08 12.70
C VAL A 130 -9.59 3.51 13.19
N PHE A 131 -8.52 2.94 12.63
CA PHE A 131 -7.14 3.27 13.01
C PHE A 131 -6.39 3.90 11.84
N ILE A 132 -5.85 5.11 12.05
CA ILE A 132 -5.00 5.80 11.09
C ILE A 132 -3.55 5.70 11.56
N PRO A 133 -2.66 4.96 10.87
CA PRO A 133 -1.28 4.77 11.36
C PRO A 133 -0.39 5.98 11.14
N LEU A 134 -0.67 6.82 10.15
CA LEU A 134 0.21 7.92 9.75
C LEU A 134 -0.55 9.23 9.60
N ALA A 135 0.04 10.32 10.08
CA ALA A 135 -0.51 11.67 9.90
C ALA A 135 -0.54 12.07 8.41
N GLY A 136 -1.40 13.03 8.06
CA GLY A 136 -1.32 13.80 6.81
C GLY A 136 -2.65 13.96 6.10
N ASP A 137 -2.61 14.38 4.84
CA ASP A 137 -3.80 14.73 4.08
C ASP A 137 -4.41 13.51 3.39
N TYR A 138 -5.65 13.17 3.78
CA TYR A 138 -6.41 12.04 3.25
C TYR A 138 -7.61 12.51 2.44
N LEU A 139 -7.84 11.85 1.31
CA LEU A 139 -9.13 11.76 0.65
C LEU A 139 -9.94 10.65 1.32
N VAL A 140 -11.06 11.01 1.94
CA VAL A 140 -11.99 10.08 2.56
C VAL A 140 -13.13 9.79 1.57
N SER A 141 -13.37 8.51 1.30
CA SER A 141 -14.48 8.05 0.46
C SER A 141 -15.18 6.89 1.15
N ALA A 142 -16.45 6.65 0.83
CA ALA A 142 -17.21 5.53 1.38
C ALA A 142 -18.02 4.85 0.28
N MET A 143 -18.14 3.53 0.33
CA MET A 143 -19.10 2.79 -0.48
C MET A 143 -20.45 2.90 0.23
N ALA A 144 -21.29 3.84 -0.22
CA ALA A 144 -22.47 4.26 0.50
C ALA A 144 -23.71 4.30 -0.40
N LYS A 145 -24.89 4.36 0.22
CA LYS A 145 -26.20 4.42 -0.42
C LYS A 145 -27.06 5.50 0.24
N GLY A 146 -27.81 6.23 -0.57
CA GLY A 146 -28.76 7.25 -0.15
C GLY A 146 -28.15 8.64 0.01
N ASP A 147 -28.97 9.65 -0.29
CA ASP A 147 -28.58 11.07 -0.26
C ASP A 147 -28.78 11.69 1.11
N GLY A 148 -28.05 12.77 1.39
CA GLY A 148 -28.15 13.50 2.64
C GLY A 148 -27.47 12.82 3.83
N GLN A 149 -26.47 11.98 3.59
CA GLN A 149 -25.65 11.46 4.68
C GLN A 149 -24.88 12.59 5.34
N LEU A 150 -24.89 12.61 6.67
CA LEU A 150 -24.09 13.54 7.47
C LEU A 150 -22.97 12.78 8.14
N TRP A 151 -21.75 13.24 7.91
CA TRP A 151 -20.52 12.62 8.37
C TRP A 151 -19.80 13.57 9.31
N LYS A 152 -19.55 13.13 10.54
CA LYS A 152 -18.71 13.86 11.49
C LYS A 152 -17.38 13.13 11.64
N ILE A 153 -16.29 13.81 11.28
CA ILE A 153 -14.92 13.30 11.31
C ILE A 153 -14.10 14.25 12.18
N GLY A 154 -13.81 13.84 13.41
CA GLY A 154 -13.32 14.75 14.45
C GLY A 154 -14.36 15.84 14.74
N ASP A 155 -13.93 17.10 14.70
CA ASP A 155 -14.80 18.26 14.97
C ASP A 155 -15.51 18.81 13.72
N LYS A 156 -15.32 18.20 12.55
CA LYS A 156 -15.84 18.68 11.28
C LYS A 156 -17.00 17.82 10.78
N GLU A 157 -18.02 18.50 10.26
CA GLU A 157 -19.16 17.86 9.61
C GLU A 157 -19.08 18.02 8.09
N TYR A 158 -19.49 16.96 7.39
CA TYR A 158 -19.49 16.84 5.95
C TYR A 158 -20.83 16.27 5.50
N LYS A 159 -21.36 16.79 4.39
CA LYS A 159 -22.54 16.23 3.74
C LYS A 159 -22.09 15.47 2.49
N ALA A 160 -22.61 14.26 2.33
CA ALA A 160 -22.38 13.45 1.15
C ALA A 160 -23.72 12.98 0.59
N ASP A 161 -23.89 13.19 -0.71
CA ASP A 161 -25.00 12.63 -1.48
C ASP A 161 -24.45 11.47 -2.31
N SER A 162 -25.20 10.39 -2.38
CA SER A 162 -24.77 9.14 -3.01
C SER A 162 -25.77 8.77 -4.10
N SER A 163 -26.23 7.52 -4.15
CA SER A 163 -27.25 7.11 -5.10
C SER A 163 -28.24 6.14 -4.46
N GLY A 164 -29.24 5.70 -5.24
CA GLY A 164 -30.13 4.60 -4.83
C GLY A 164 -29.42 3.24 -4.65
N ALA A 165 -28.17 3.12 -5.08
CA ALA A 165 -27.32 1.93 -4.95
C ALA A 165 -26.04 2.26 -4.17
N LEU A 166 -25.33 1.22 -3.72
CA LEU A 166 -23.99 1.32 -3.16
C LEU A 166 -23.02 1.83 -4.23
N THR A 167 -22.46 3.01 -4.00
CA THR A 167 -21.48 3.63 -4.88
C THR A 167 -20.36 4.28 -4.07
N LEU A 168 -19.15 4.32 -4.63
CA LEU A 168 -18.02 4.96 -3.98
C LEU A 168 -18.18 6.48 -4.05
N THR A 169 -18.57 7.08 -2.93
CA THR A 169 -18.84 8.50 -2.79
C THR A 169 -17.68 9.19 -2.06
N LYS A 170 -17.22 10.33 -2.58
CA LYS A 170 -16.26 11.19 -1.88
C LYS A 170 -16.95 11.86 -0.69
N ILE A 171 -16.37 11.74 0.49
CA ILE A 171 -16.87 12.36 1.72
C ILE A 171 -16.11 13.66 2.00
N ALA A 172 -14.78 13.61 2.08
CA ALA A 172 -13.98 14.74 2.52
C ALA A 172 -12.54 14.69 1.98
N SER A 173 -11.87 15.84 2.04
CA SER A 173 -10.40 15.94 2.02
C SER A 173 -9.98 16.57 3.35
N ILE A 174 -9.24 15.84 4.17
CA ILE A 174 -8.96 16.22 5.57
C ILE A 174 -7.55 15.81 6.00
N THR A 175 -6.89 16.66 6.80
CA THR A 175 -5.64 16.33 7.49
C THR A 175 -5.95 15.55 8.76
N LEU A 176 -5.42 14.34 8.88
CA LEU A 176 -5.60 13.47 10.05
C LEU A 176 -4.31 13.34 10.85
N GLN A 177 -4.47 13.16 12.17
CA GLN A 177 -3.40 12.73 13.06
C GLN A 177 -3.39 11.19 13.15
N PRO A 178 -2.25 10.57 13.50
CA PRO A 178 -2.20 9.13 13.70
C PRO A 178 -2.94 8.76 15.00
N GLY A 179 -3.57 7.60 15.03
CA GLY A 179 -4.32 7.11 16.18
C GLY A 179 -5.68 6.51 15.83
N GLU A 180 -6.41 6.10 16.86
CA GLU A 180 -7.83 5.75 16.73
C GLU A 180 -8.64 7.00 16.35
N LEU A 181 -9.50 6.85 15.35
CA LEU A 181 -10.40 7.87 14.86
C LEU A 181 -11.84 7.38 15.03
N GLU A 182 -12.62 8.16 15.76
CA GLU A 182 -14.07 7.97 15.87
C GLU A 182 -14.77 8.79 14.78
N LEU A 183 -15.69 8.13 14.08
CA LEU A 183 -16.52 8.72 13.04
C LEU A 183 -17.98 8.54 13.44
N GLU A 184 -18.78 9.58 13.23
CA GLU A 184 -20.22 9.47 13.37
C GLU A 184 -20.86 9.69 12.00
N VAL A 185 -21.70 8.76 11.58
CA VAL A 185 -22.42 8.82 10.31
C VAL A 185 -23.91 8.78 10.60
N THR A 186 -24.65 9.80 10.15
CA THR A 186 -26.10 9.75 10.10
C THR A 186 -26.53 9.27 8.72
N LEU A 187 -26.96 8.02 8.65
CA LEU A 187 -27.56 7.43 7.46
C LEU A 187 -28.97 8.00 7.26
N PRO A 188 -29.35 8.40 6.04
CA PRO A 188 -30.74 8.75 5.73
C PRO A 188 -31.64 7.52 5.86
N PRO A 189 -32.98 7.68 5.85
CA PRO A 189 -33.91 6.57 5.78
C PRO A 189 -33.57 5.63 4.62
N GLU A 190 -33.51 4.32 4.89
CA GLU A 190 -33.09 3.27 3.96
C GLU A 190 -31.68 3.49 3.35
N GLY A 191 -30.87 4.37 3.92
CA GLY A 191 -29.47 4.59 3.53
C GLY A 191 -28.60 3.37 3.76
N GLY A 192 -27.34 3.43 3.35
CA GLY A 192 -26.43 2.31 3.54
C GLY A 192 -24.96 2.71 3.56
N LEU A 193 -24.17 1.89 4.23
CA LEU A 193 -22.71 2.00 4.30
C LEU A 193 -22.08 0.60 4.31
N ASP A 194 -21.24 0.34 3.31
CA ASP A 194 -20.49 -0.91 3.19
C ASP A 194 -19.08 -0.75 3.80
N TYR A 195 -18.26 0.14 3.25
CA TYR A 195 -16.92 0.41 3.79
C TYR A 195 -16.50 1.87 3.64
N ILE A 196 -15.43 2.23 4.36
CA ILE A 196 -14.77 3.53 4.27
C ILE A 196 -13.33 3.36 3.81
N VAL A 197 -12.86 4.26 2.95
CA VAL A 197 -11.48 4.34 2.48
C VAL A 197 -10.88 5.68 2.84
N PHE A 198 -9.72 5.63 3.49
CA PHE A 198 -8.82 6.76 3.69
C PHE A 198 -7.66 6.61 2.72
N LYS A 199 -7.49 7.54 1.78
CA LYS A 199 -6.42 7.51 0.78
C LYS A 199 -5.56 8.77 0.85
N ALA A 200 -4.27 8.60 1.12
CA ALA A 200 -3.26 9.65 0.97
C ALA A 200 -2.14 9.20 0.03
N PRO A 201 -1.27 10.10 -0.45
CA PRO A 201 -0.07 9.70 -1.17
C PRO A 201 0.80 8.77 -0.31
N ASP A 202 1.24 7.67 -0.90
CA ASP A 202 2.13 6.71 -0.25
C ASP A 202 3.49 7.36 0.03
N PHE A 203 4.15 6.90 1.09
CA PHE A 203 5.56 7.19 1.35
C PHE A 203 6.44 6.05 0.86
N THR A 204 7.72 6.35 0.66
CA THR A 204 8.72 5.31 0.44
C THR A 204 8.72 4.35 1.65
N PRO A 205 8.61 3.03 1.43
CA PRO A 205 8.69 2.06 2.51
C PRO A 205 9.99 2.20 3.31
N LEU A 206 9.88 2.13 4.63
CA LEU A 206 10.99 2.13 5.58
C LEU A 206 11.40 0.68 5.86
N GLU A 207 12.13 0.09 4.93
CA GLU A 207 12.55 -1.30 5.03
C GLU A 207 13.96 -1.53 4.49
N PRO A 208 14.61 -2.65 4.85
CA PRO A 208 15.81 -3.13 4.18
C PRO A 208 15.53 -3.44 2.70
N LEU A 209 16.57 -3.46 1.86
CA LEU A 209 16.41 -3.74 0.42
C LEU A 209 15.77 -5.12 0.14
N ASP A 210 16.07 -6.11 0.98
CA ASP A 210 15.53 -7.48 0.88
C ASP A 210 14.31 -7.70 1.79
N GLY A 211 13.70 -6.61 2.28
CA GLY A 211 12.59 -6.64 3.24
C GLY A 211 13.02 -6.98 4.67
N TRP A 212 12.05 -6.95 5.59
CA TRP A 212 12.28 -7.19 7.01
C TRP A 212 12.41 -8.68 7.36
N ARG A 213 13.42 -9.02 8.18
CA ARG A 213 13.65 -10.37 8.72
C ARG A 213 13.74 -10.32 10.24
N PHE A 214 12.58 -10.37 10.90
CA PHE A 214 12.42 -10.00 12.32
C PHE A 214 13.33 -10.78 13.30
N SER A 215 13.63 -12.04 13.00
CA SER A 215 14.48 -12.88 13.83
C SER A 215 15.98 -12.71 13.60
N GLU A 216 16.38 -12.08 12.49
CA GLU A 216 17.79 -11.90 12.15
C GLU A 216 18.44 -10.74 12.95
N PRO A 217 19.76 -10.82 13.21
CA PRO A 217 20.52 -9.70 13.76
C PRO A 217 20.40 -8.44 12.91
N LEU A 218 20.30 -7.30 13.56
CA LEU A 218 20.39 -6.00 12.93
C LEU A 218 21.84 -5.70 12.57
N THR A 219 22.10 -5.31 11.31
CA THR A 219 23.42 -4.90 10.84
C THR A 219 23.46 -3.42 10.52
N LYS A 220 24.65 -2.80 10.52
CA LYS A 220 24.83 -1.40 10.14
C LYS A 220 24.33 -1.10 8.72
N GLY A 221 24.53 -2.03 7.78
CA GLY A 221 23.98 -1.92 6.43
C GLY A 221 22.45 -1.84 6.44
N THR A 222 21.79 -2.69 7.23
CA THR A 222 20.31 -2.69 7.40
C THR A 222 19.82 -1.35 7.95
N VAL A 223 20.49 -0.84 8.99
CA VAL A 223 20.18 0.48 9.57
C VAL A 223 20.34 1.58 8.51
N ALA A 224 21.38 1.53 7.68
CA ALA A 224 21.63 2.52 6.64
C ALA A 224 20.56 2.53 5.54
N PHE A 225 20.05 1.37 5.11
CA PHE A 225 18.93 1.30 4.16
C PHE A 225 17.69 2.01 4.69
N VAL A 226 17.29 1.68 5.92
CA VAL A 226 16.11 2.27 6.56
C VAL A 226 16.30 3.76 6.80
N ALA A 227 17.49 4.18 7.25
CA ALA A 227 17.83 5.58 7.44
C ALA A 227 17.77 6.39 6.14
N ALA A 228 18.28 5.86 5.04
CA ALA A 228 18.25 6.55 3.76
C ALA A 228 16.82 6.77 3.24
N SER A 229 15.93 5.78 3.36
CA SER A 229 14.52 5.95 3.00
C SER A 229 13.81 6.94 3.92
N LEU A 230 14.02 6.81 5.23
CA LEU A 230 13.47 7.72 6.25
C LEU A 230 13.83 9.18 5.96
N LEU A 231 15.09 9.42 5.60
CA LEU A 231 15.63 10.75 5.36
C LEU A 231 15.46 11.22 3.90
N GLY A 232 14.88 10.40 3.01
CA GLY A 232 14.71 10.73 1.59
C GLY A 232 16.04 10.91 0.84
N LEU A 233 17.06 10.13 1.20
CA LEU A 233 18.41 10.25 0.64
C LEU A 233 18.64 9.38 -0.59
N GLU A 234 17.69 8.52 -0.95
CA GLU A 234 17.85 7.58 -2.07
C GLU A 234 17.99 8.31 -3.43
N GLU A 235 17.40 9.50 -3.58
CA GLU A 235 17.59 10.36 -4.77
C GLU A 235 19.05 10.75 -5.02
N LYS A 236 19.89 10.68 -3.98
CA LYS A 236 21.32 10.99 -4.05
C LYS A 236 22.19 9.76 -4.37
N LEU A 237 21.59 8.58 -4.55
CA LEU A 237 22.34 7.40 -4.96
C LEU A 237 22.97 7.65 -6.34
N PRO A 238 24.27 7.39 -6.50
CA PRO A 238 24.92 7.51 -7.80
C PRO A 238 24.45 6.38 -8.73
N ALA A 239 24.58 6.59 -10.04
CA ALA A 239 24.38 5.54 -11.03
C ALA A 239 25.36 4.37 -10.77
N ASP A 240 24.91 3.15 -11.01
CA ASP A 240 25.78 1.98 -10.99
C ASP A 240 26.35 1.74 -12.39
N ASP A 241 27.54 2.28 -12.63
CA ASP A 241 28.24 2.14 -13.92
C ASP A 241 28.59 0.68 -14.28
N LYS A 242 28.46 -0.27 -13.34
CA LYS A 242 28.66 -1.70 -13.58
C LYS A 242 27.46 -2.36 -14.24
N VAL A 243 26.28 -1.74 -14.15
CA VAL A 243 25.04 -2.26 -14.72
C VAL A 243 24.67 -1.38 -15.91
N LYS A 244 24.69 -1.98 -17.10
CA LYS A 244 24.32 -1.26 -18.32
C LYS A 244 22.86 -0.77 -18.23
N PRO A 245 22.56 0.48 -18.61
CA PRO A 245 21.19 0.98 -18.65
C PRO A 245 20.35 0.14 -19.63
N ILE A 246 19.11 -0.15 -19.26
CA ILE A 246 18.16 -0.83 -20.13
C ILE A 246 17.36 0.25 -20.85
N SER A 247 17.31 0.17 -22.18
CA SER A 247 16.50 1.05 -23.02
C SER A 247 15.56 0.19 -23.86
N ILE A 248 14.27 0.41 -23.69
CA ILE A 248 13.21 -0.27 -24.45
C ILE A 248 12.60 0.75 -25.40
N ILE A 249 12.81 0.54 -26.69
CA ILE A 249 12.20 1.34 -27.75
C ILE A 249 10.81 0.79 -28.01
N VAL A 250 9.78 1.56 -27.65
CA VAL A 250 8.39 1.07 -27.64
C VAL A 250 7.89 0.75 -29.05
N SER A 251 8.33 1.53 -30.06
CA SER A 251 7.95 1.28 -31.46
C SER A 251 8.54 -0.01 -32.06
N GLU A 252 9.53 -0.62 -31.40
CA GLU A 252 10.17 -1.87 -31.83
C GLU A 252 9.65 -3.09 -31.05
N MET A 253 8.76 -2.89 -30.07
CA MET A 253 8.13 -3.97 -29.33
C MET A 253 7.24 -4.83 -30.23
N GLN A 254 7.27 -6.14 -30.00
CA GLN A 254 6.36 -7.07 -30.66
C GLN A 254 4.96 -6.98 -30.03
N GLY A 255 3.91 -7.11 -30.84
CA GLY A 255 2.55 -7.21 -30.35
C GLY A 255 1.96 -5.91 -29.80
N LEU A 256 2.35 -4.74 -30.34
CA LEU A 256 1.73 -3.47 -29.99
C LEU A 256 0.19 -3.55 -30.17
N PRO A 257 -0.61 -3.06 -29.20
CA PRO A 257 -2.06 -2.99 -29.31
C PRO A 257 -2.51 -2.27 -30.58
N THR A 258 -3.57 -2.75 -31.23
CA THR A 258 -4.12 -2.14 -32.47
C THR A 258 -4.67 -0.72 -32.26
N SER A 259 -4.93 -0.34 -31.02
CA SER A 259 -5.28 1.04 -30.63
C SER A 259 -4.12 2.02 -30.74
N LEU A 260 -2.90 1.52 -30.95
CA LEU A 260 -1.68 2.31 -31.10
C LEU A 260 -1.21 2.34 -32.55
N LYS A 261 -0.63 3.45 -32.96
CA LYS A 261 -0.11 3.69 -34.32
C LYS A 261 1.33 4.13 -34.26
N LEU A 262 2.13 3.69 -35.23
CA LEU A 262 3.48 4.21 -35.43
C LEU A 262 3.41 5.61 -36.04
N SER A 263 4.23 6.51 -35.50
CA SER A 263 4.34 7.91 -35.93
C SER A 263 5.80 8.25 -36.17
N ASP A 264 6.10 8.94 -37.26
CA ASP A 264 7.41 9.49 -37.61
C ASP A 264 7.44 11.03 -37.49
N ILE A 265 6.38 11.62 -36.94
CA ILE A 265 6.21 13.07 -36.82
C ILE A 265 7.30 13.65 -35.91
N ARG A 266 8.18 14.48 -36.48
CA ARG A 266 9.38 15.00 -35.81
C ARG A 266 9.19 16.31 -35.05
N TYR A 267 8.15 17.09 -35.34
CA TYR A 267 7.96 18.39 -34.67
C TYR A 267 7.55 18.24 -33.19
N TYR A 268 7.13 17.05 -32.76
CA TYR A 268 6.89 16.75 -31.35
C TYR A 268 8.17 16.48 -30.56
N GLY A 269 9.33 16.43 -31.22
CA GLY A 269 10.64 16.21 -30.59
C GLY A 269 11.42 15.08 -31.26
N LYS A 270 12.69 14.96 -30.87
CA LYS A 270 13.51 13.80 -31.24
C LYS A 270 12.89 12.54 -30.62
N PHE A 271 13.01 11.41 -31.29
CA PHE A 271 12.65 10.09 -30.77
C PHE A 271 13.81 9.11 -31.02
N SER A 272 13.76 7.96 -30.37
CA SER A 272 14.91 7.09 -30.17
C SER A 272 15.18 6.15 -31.36
N ALA A 273 14.15 5.86 -32.17
CA ALA A 273 14.26 5.01 -33.35
C ALA A 273 13.66 5.67 -34.61
N LYS A 274 13.11 4.87 -35.54
CA LYS A 274 12.45 5.38 -36.77
C LYS A 274 11.04 5.91 -36.52
N HIS A 275 10.38 5.42 -35.47
CA HIS A 275 9.03 5.80 -35.10
C HIS A 275 8.91 5.90 -33.57
N TRP A 276 7.86 6.57 -33.12
CA TRP A 276 7.32 6.47 -31.76
C TRP A 276 5.86 6.01 -31.84
N VAL A 277 5.26 5.66 -30.71
CA VAL A 277 3.93 5.07 -30.65
C VAL A 277 2.90 6.09 -30.18
N SER A 278 1.84 6.32 -30.95
CA SER A 278 0.76 7.27 -30.66
C SER A 278 -0.59 6.58 -30.48
N SER A 279 -1.41 7.11 -29.57
CA SER A 279 -2.79 6.68 -29.32
C SER A 279 -3.81 7.29 -30.30
N GLY A 280 -3.41 8.25 -31.14
CA GLY A 280 -4.33 8.93 -32.04
C GLY A 280 -5.38 9.75 -31.29
N ASN A 281 -6.66 9.66 -31.66
CA ASN A 281 -7.76 10.41 -31.03
C ASN A 281 -8.46 9.65 -29.90
N MET A 282 -7.99 8.45 -29.56
CA MET A 282 -8.55 7.60 -28.50
C MET A 282 -7.50 7.34 -27.43
N SER A 283 -7.93 7.02 -26.21
CA SER A 283 -7.00 6.50 -25.20
C SER A 283 -6.62 5.05 -25.52
N ALA A 284 -5.44 4.63 -25.07
CA ALA A 284 -4.96 3.26 -25.21
C ALA A 284 -4.29 2.80 -23.91
N GLU A 285 -4.20 1.49 -23.73
CA GLU A 285 -3.39 0.88 -22.67
C GLU A 285 -2.23 0.11 -23.29
N LEU A 286 -1.07 0.15 -22.64
CA LEU A 286 0.14 -0.52 -23.09
C LEU A 286 0.85 -1.14 -21.88
N ASP A 287 1.25 -2.40 -22.05
CA ASP A 287 2.12 -3.12 -21.13
C ASP A 287 3.55 -3.13 -21.71
N ILE A 288 4.51 -2.59 -20.94
CA ILE A 288 5.93 -2.53 -21.29
C ILE A 288 6.69 -3.49 -20.36
N PRO A 289 6.90 -4.75 -20.76
CA PRO A 289 7.64 -5.71 -19.95
C PRO A 289 9.14 -5.42 -20.00
N PHE A 290 9.81 -5.59 -18.86
CA PHE A 290 11.26 -5.48 -18.75
C PHE A 290 11.82 -6.55 -17.80
N THR A 291 13.13 -6.79 -17.85
CA THR A 291 13.80 -7.78 -17.00
C THR A 291 15.03 -7.17 -16.37
N LEU A 292 15.16 -7.29 -15.05
CA LEU A 292 16.28 -6.76 -14.28
C LEU A 292 17.27 -7.88 -13.94
N PRO A 293 18.58 -7.62 -14.05
CA PRO A 293 19.60 -8.64 -13.82
C PRO A 293 19.89 -8.88 -12.33
N GLN A 294 19.46 -7.99 -11.44
CA GLN A 294 19.69 -8.06 -10.00
C GLN A 294 18.62 -7.26 -9.24
N SER A 295 18.39 -7.56 -7.97
CA SER A 295 17.59 -6.73 -7.08
C SER A 295 18.33 -5.44 -6.75
N GLY A 296 17.62 -4.32 -6.66
CA GLY A 296 18.25 -3.03 -6.36
C GLY A 296 17.32 -1.84 -6.49
N VAL A 297 17.93 -0.64 -6.48
CA VAL A 297 17.24 0.62 -6.74
C VAL A 297 17.48 1.04 -8.19
N TYR A 298 16.40 1.38 -8.87
CA TYR A 298 16.39 1.77 -10.28
C TYR A 298 15.69 3.11 -10.46
N ASP A 299 16.28 3.96 -11.30
CA ASP A 299 15.67 5.20 -11.79
C ASP A 299 15.03 4.92 -13.14
N LEU A 300 13.72 5.13 -13.21
CA LEU A 300 12.92 4.83 -14.38
C LEU A 300 12.46 6.14 -15.02
N LYS A 301 12.60 6.24 -16.34
CA LYS A 301 12.16 7.39 -17.12
C LYS A 301 11.39 6.94 -18.33
N LEU A 302 10.27 7.60 -18.60
CA LEU A 302 9.45 7.33 -19.77
C LEU A 302 9.47 8.54 -20.70
N ARG A 303 9.94 8.34 -21.92
CA ARG A 303 9.86 9.37 -22.95
C ARG A 303 8.49 9.38 -23.57
N CYS A 304 7.70 10.40 -23.26
CA CYS A 304 6.29 10.46 -23.61
C CYS A 304 5.82 11.88 -23.91
N MET A 305 4.62 12.01 -24.47
CA MET A 305 3.95 13.28 -24.74
C MET A 305 2.43 13.17 -24.56
N GLY A 306 1.78 14.30 -24.29
CA GLY A 306 0.34 14.43 -24.15
C GLY A 306 -0.07 15.02 -22.80
N LYS A 307 -1.33 14.80 -22.42
CA LYS A 307 -1.79 15.02 -21.04
C LYS A 307 -1.10 14.04 -20.08
N PRO A 308 -1.09 14.27 -18.76
CA PRO A 308 -0.54 13.32 -17.79
C PRO A 308 -1.13 11.91 -17.95
N PHE A 309 -0.27 10.89 -17.82
CA PHE A 309 -0.67 9.49 -17.94
C PHE A 309 -0.91 8.94 -16.54
N THR A 310 -1.68 7.88 -16.46
CA THR A 310 -1.75 7.03 -15.27
C THR A 310 -1.04 5.72 -15.58
N GLY A 311 -0.21 5.22 -14.68
CA GLY A 311 0.44 3.93 -14.86
C GLY A 311 0.61 3.17 -13.56
N THR A 312 1.10 1.94 -13.68
CA THR A 312 1.51 1.11 -12.56
C THR A 312 2.79 0.35 -12.90
N ILE A 313 3.70 0.20 -11.94
CA ILE A 313 4.82 -0.75 -12.01
C ILE A 313 4.46 -1.91 -11.10
N ASP A 314 4.24 -3.09 -11.67
CA ASP A 314 3.82 -4.29 -10.95
C ASP A 314 2.59 -4.08 -10.03
N GLY A 315 1.66 -3.23 -10.50
CA GLY A 315 0.44 -2.86 -9.77
C GLY A 315 0.60 -1.65 -8.83
N ASN A 316 1.81 -1.19 -8.54
CA ASN A 316 2.05 0.01 -7.75
C ASN A 316 1.86 1.27 -8.59
N PRO A 317 0.98 2.20 -8.21
CA PRO A 317 0.70 3.40 -9.01
C PRO A 317 1.93 4.27 -9.24
N VAL A 318 2.09 4.76 -10.47
CA VAL A 318 3.06 5.78 -10.83
C VAL A 318 2.37 6.94 -11.55
N LYS A 319 2.77 8.16 -11.21
CA LYS A 319 2.34 9.38 -11.89
C LYS A 319 3.32 9.69 -13.01
N ILE A 320 2.80 10.01 -14.19
CA ILE A 320 3.62 10.28 -15.37
C ILE A 320 3.25 11.67 -15.89
N ASP A 321 4.08 12.64 -15.54
CA ASP A 321 3.89 14.03 -15.91
C ASP A 321 4.41 14.29 -17.33
N ALA A 322 3.58 14.00 -18.32
CA ALA A 322 3.86 14.24 -19.73
C ALA A 322 3.67 15.73 -20.10
N THR A 323 4.40 16.17 -21.13
CA THR A 323 4.25 17.52 -21.72
C THR A 323 3.74 17.44 -23.16
N SER A 324 3.49 18.57 -23.82
CA SER A 324 3.02 18.61 -25.21
C SER A 324 4.01 18.09 -26.26
N SER A 325 5.25 17.79 -25.86
CA SER A 325 6.33 17.27 -26.71
C SER A 325 6.96 16.03 -26.09
N LEU A 326 7.59 15.19 -26.90
CA LEU A 326 8.32 13.99 -26.46
C LEU A 326 9.49 14.39 -25.57
N ASN A 327 9.29 14.25 -24.27
CA ASN A 327 10.29 14.52 -23.26
C ASN A 327 10.35 13.35 -22.25
N TRP A 328 11.46 13.24 -21.54
CA TRP A 328 11.59 12.30 -20.44
C TRP A 328 10.73 12.77 -19.27
N ALA A 329 9.77 11.94 -18.88
CA ALA A 329 9.07 12.04 -17.61
C ALA A 329 9.72 11.09 -16.62
N ASP A 330 10.15 11.60 -15.47
CA ASP A 330 10.69 10.78 -14.39
C ASP A 330 9.56 9.97 -13.73
N LEU A 331 9.75 8.66 -13.65
CA LEU A 331 8.87 7.75 -12.90
C LEU A 331 9.36 7.55 -11.45
N GLY A 332 10.44 8.24 -11.08
CA GLY A 332 11.07 8.18 -9.76
C GLY A 332 11.96 6.96 -9.56
N LEU A 333 12.48 6.86 -8.34
CA LEU A 333 13.25 5.71 -7.89
C LEU A 333 12.34 4.58 -7.44
N GLN A 334 12.66 3.36 -7.88
CA GLN A 334 11.92 2.14 -7.58
C GLN A 334 12.86 1.10 -7.00
N ARG A 335 12.47 0.50 -5.87
CA ARG A 335 13.10 -0.72 -5.34
C ARG A 335 12.46 -1.91 -6.04
N LEU A 336 13.23 -2.61 -6.88
CA LEU A 336 12.74 -3.72 -7.69
C LEU A 336 13.62 -4.95 -7.44
N SER A 337 12.98 -6.12 -7.41
CA SER A 337 13.69 -7.40 -7.34
C SER A 337 14.37 -7.72 -8.67
N ASP A 338 15.19 -8.76 -8.71
CA ASP A 338 15.62 -9.36 -9.97
C ASP A 338 14.44 -10.03 -10.68
N GLY A 339 14.57 -10.21 -12.00
CA GLY A 339 13.57 -10.90 -12.80
C GLY A 339 12.64 -9.98 -13.59
N LYS A 340 11.41 -10.43 -13.82
CA LYS A 340 10.47 -9.82 -14.77
C LYS A 340 9.56 -8.82 -14.08
N HIS A 341 9.41 -7.67 -14.72
CA HIS A 341 8.55 -6.57 -14.28
C HIS A 341 7.72 -6.05 -15.45
N ASN A 342 6.68 -5.29 -15.13
CA ASN A 342 5.83 -4.66 -16.14
C ASN A 342 5.44 -3.24 -15.75
N LEU A 343 5.71 -2.30 -16.66
CA LEU A 343 5.13 -0.96 -16.62
C LEU A 343 3.86 -0.96 -17.46
N ARG A 344 2.70 -0.89 -16.80
CA ARG A 344 1.40 -0.68 -17.44
C ARG A 344 1.08 0.80 -17.49
N VAL A 345 0.74 1.32 -18.67
CA VAL A 345 0.41 2.74 -18.86
C VAL A 345 -0.89 2.91 -19.61
N LYS A 346 -1.72 3.84 -19.13
CA LYS A 346 -2.90 4.34 -19.83
C LYS A 346 -2.54 5.65 -20.51
N ILE A 347 -2.42 5.57 -21.82
CA ILE A 347 -2.05 6.66 -22.71
C ILE A 347 -3.32 7.47 -23.03
N PRO A 348 -3.39 8.76 -22.69
CA PRO A 348 -4.54 9.58 -23.02
C PRO A 348 -4.62 9.83 -24.53
N ALA A 349 -5.80 10.18 -25.04
CA ALA A 349 -5.97 10.60 -26.42
C ALA A 349 -4.97 11.71 -26.80
N TYR A 350 -4.44 11.61 -28.01
CA TYR A 350 -3.38 12.44 -28.59
C TYR A 350 -2.03 12.35 -27.86
N GLY A 351 -1.88 11.40 -26.95
CA GLY A 351 -0.61 11.08 -26.30
C GLY A 351 0.17 10.02 -27.04
N GLY A 352 1.42 9.82 -26.62
CA GLY A 352 2.21 8.67 -27.03
C GLY A 352 3.55 8.54 -26.32
N ILE A 353 4.26 7.46 -26.66
CA ILE A 353 5.45 6.97 -25.98
C ILE A 353 6.52 6.62 -27.01
N ASP A 354 7.76 6.99 -26.73
CA ASP A 354 8.94 6.63 -27.53
C ASP A 354 9.73 5.49 -26.87
N ALA A 355 10.19 5.70 -25.63
CA ALA A 355 11.11 4.78 -24.97
C ALA A 355 10.92 4.76 -23.46
N LEU A 356 11.26 3.62 -22.84
CA LEU A 356 11.47 3.47 -21.40
C LEU A 356 12.97 3.31 -21.16
N GLU A 357 13.53 4.11 -20.26
CA GLU A 357 14.91 3.99 -19.79
C GLU A 357 14.91 3.57 -18.32
N ILE A 358 15.80 2.64 -17.98
CA ILE A 358 15.95 2.08 -16.64
C ILE A 358 17.44 2.09 -16.30
N GLN A 359 17.80 2.87 -15.28
CA GLN A 359 19.18 3.04 -14.82
C GLN A 359 19.31 2.49 -13.40
N ALA A 360 20.17 1.49 -13.22
CA ALA A 360 20.51 1.01 -11.89
C ALA A 360 21.27 2.08 -11.10
N LYS A 361 20.99 2.17 -9.80
CA LYS A 361 21.74 2.97 -8.83
C LYS A 361 22.59 2.05 -7.95
N LYS A 362 23.72 2.57 -7.44
CA LYS A 362 24.57 1.82 -6.51
C LYS A 362 23.79 1.55 -5.23
N SER A 363 23.40 0.30 -5.02
CA SER A 363 22.54 -0.12 -3.90
C SER A 363 23.28 -0.98 -2.87
N SER A 364 24.62 -0.88 -2.83
CA SER A 364 25.42 -1.63 -1.86
C SER A 364 25.26 -1.05 -0.44
N PRO A 365 25.38 -1.89 0.61
CA PRO A 365 25.33 -1.42 2.00
C PRO A 365 26.31 -0.28 2.31
N GLU A 366 27.51 -0.30 1.73
CA GLU A 366 28.53 0.74 1.91
C GLU A 366 28.07 2.09 1.34
N THR A 367 27.39 2.06 0.19
CA THR A 367 26.86 3.27 -0.46
C THR A 367 25.79 3.90 0.43
N TYR A 368 24.88 3.09 0.97
CA TYR A 368 23.85 3.54 1.90
C TYR A 368 24.44 4.06 3.21
N MET A 369 25.45 3.39 3.76
CA MET A 369 26.15 3.86 4.96
C MET A 369 26.81 5.21 4.73
N SER A 370 27.48 5.40 3.59
CA SER A 370 28.05 6.69 3.21
C SER A 370 26.98 7.78 3.11
N LEU A 371 25.82 7.49 2.52
CA LEU A 371 24.70 8.44 2.42
C LEU A 371 24.10 8.80 3.79
N ALA A 372 23.92 7.80 4.65
CA ALA A 372 23.36 7.98 6.00
C ALA A 372 24.38 8.54 7.01
N GLY A 373 25.66 8.66 6.61
CA GLY A 373 26.74 9.10 7.51
C GLY A 373 27.09 8.08 8.59
N ILE A 374 26.91 6.79 8.31
CA ILE A 374 27.22 5.68 9.23
C ILE A 374 28.59 5.09 8.85
N THR A 375 29.45 4.85 9.83
CA THR A 375 30.81 4.34 9.63
C THR A 375 30.99 2.91 10.16
N GLY A 376 31.99 2.20 9.63
CA GLY A 376 32.38 0.84 10.03
C GLY A 376 32.05 -0.23 8.99
N ASP A 377 32.08 -1.49 9.41
CA ASP A 377 31.72 -2.64 8.57
C ASP A 377 30.19 -2.73 8.42
N PRO A 378 29.64 -2.78 7.19
CA PRO A 378 28.20 -2.95 6.96
C PRO A 378 27.60 -4.23 7.54
N ARG A 379 28.42 -5.27 7.73
CA ARG A 379 28.00 -6.55 8.31
C ARG A 379 28.10 -6.58 9.84
N ALA A 380 28.68 -5.54 10.45
CA ALA A 380 28.75 -5.46 11.90
C ALA A 380 27.34 -5.43 12.49
N ALA A 381 27.13 -6.29 13.49
CA ALA A 381 25.92 -6.30 14.29
C ALA A 381 25.78 -5.00 15.09
N VAL A 382 24.56 -4.55 15.26
CA VAL A 382 24.23 -3.33 16.02
C VAL A 382 23.68 -3.73 17.38
N THR A 383 24.25 -3.17 18.44
CA THR A 383 23.76 -3.35 19.81
C THR A 383 22.62 -2.38 20.14
N TYR A 384 21.84 -2.68 21.19
CA TYR A 384 20.80 -1.76 21.67
C TYR A 384 21.36 -0.38 22.05
N ALA A 385 22.56 -0.31 22.63
CA ALA A 385 23.21 0.96 22.97
C ALA A 385 23.57 1.79 21.72
N GLU A 386 24.15 1.16 20.70
CA GLU A 386 24.48 1.84 19.44
C GLU A 386 23.23 2.34 18.72
N MET A 387 22.16 1.55 18.72
CA MET A 387 20.90 1.92 18.05
C MET A 387 20.30 3.22 18.60
N GLN A 388 20.36 3.44 19.92
CA GLN A 388 19.85 4.70 20.51
C GLN A 388 20.62 5.93 19.98
N GLY A 389 21.93 5.79 19.73
CA GLY A 389 22.73 6.82 19.09
C GLY A 389 22.28 7.11 17.66
N PHE A 390 22.04 6.07 16.85
CA PHE A 390 21.52 6.22 15.49
C PHE A 390 20.12 6.83 15.45
N LEU A 391 19.18 6.39 16.30
CA LEU A 391 17.82 6.95 16.35
C LEU A 391 17.83 8.45 16.66
N THR A 392 18.66 8.87 17.63
CA THR A 392 18.83 10.29 17.99
C THR A 392 19.37 11.09 16.80
N GLN A 393 20.36 10.57 16.08
CA GLN A 393 20.88 11.19 14.85
C GLN A 393 19.79 11.31 13.78
N PHE A 394 19.00 10.25 13.56
CA PHE A 394 17.96 10.23 12.54
C PHE A 394 16.85 11.24 12.84
N GLN A 395 16.38 11.32 14.08
CA GLN A 395 15.36 12.31 14.46
C GLN A 395 15.85 13.73 14.26
N LYS A 396 17.11 14.03 14.60
CA LYS A 396 17.70 15.35 14.34
C LYS A 396 17.71 15.69 12.84
N SER A 397 18.15 14.76 12.00
CA SER A 397 18.16 14.96 10.54
C SER A 397 16.75 15.06 9.95
N PHE A 398 15.82 14.24 10.46
CA PHE A 398 14.43 14.22 10.00
C PHE A 398 13.70 15.52 10.33
N ALA A 399 13.91 16.10 11.51
CA ALA A 399 13.32 17.38 11.90
C ALA A 399 13.74 18.54 10.98
N GLY A 400 14.93 18.47 10.36
CA GLY A 400 15.43 19.47 9.41
C GLY A 400 14.88 19.35 7.99
N ARG A 401 14.04 18.34 7.69
CA ARG A 401 13.44 18.12 6.35
C ARG A 401 12.16 18.95 6.11
N LYS A 402 11.63 19.59 7.15
CA LYS A 402 10.37 20.36 7.08
C LYS A 402 10.47 21.61 6.23
#